data_AF-A0A1I7HBY5-F1
#
_entry.id   AF-A0A1I7HBY5-F1
#
_cell.length_a   1.000
_cell.length_b   1.000
_cell.length_c   1.000
_cell.angle_alpha   90.00
_cell.angle_beta   90.00
_cell.angle_gamma   90.00
#
_symmetry.space_group_name_H-M   'P 1'
#
loop_
_entity.id
_entity.type
_entity.pdbx_description
1 polymer ?
#
loop_
_entity_poly.entity_id
_entity_poly.type
_entity_poly.pdbx_seq_one_letter_code
_entity_poly.pdbx_strand_id
1 'polypeptide(L)'
;MKNSITLLIVSTILLVYGCSPMDYKYSDFIKDGPITYLTKLDENSVKGIGGRNRIRIVIPELDDPRASQVEIYWFNKQEHLTKPIDPTQETNIYIDNLVEATYIFELSVTDGKGNSSIPVAITATSYGDIWESLLQNRLISSLEREGDRIKISYSDNIDTRLQGTEFEWKQDGESTALTAYIDSAETTGYLENFKASSFRYRSVYLPEPGGEDLFYSSWEYYMEDPKVSDIEFDKATTTFTLPLSNDGFWIGYEFIWTDKETGETKSQTTSTNTITLNNYNGLAVTCRSVYQFDEVTAYSEGVEYSTVRYVDLDRSNWYAAPETRIDDGTPLNNNSEAQVAEKNKSPYLSHLLFYAASGTDSQISPWAHFDNDENTYLSIVKGFGTTYLDNREKRGVSHSYGGVSSDGNDIYFIIDLGKEELFNYFRLIYRPGQGNGNLKPQTVTFFGSNDPDCITDMSKWNLIQEGIQLPGRDLASNSSDPNHLGRNTGNVTIPESSYRYFILRYDEWTESSNSMAISEFYLGLYY
;
A
#
# COMPACT_ATOMS: atom_id res chain seq x y z
N MET A 1 -85.00 3.60 -90.35
CA MET A 1 -85.20 2.89 -89.07
C MET A 1 -84.36 1.60 -88.92
N LYS A 2 -83.97 0.88 -89.99
CA LYS A 2 -83.12 -0.33 -89.86
C LYS A 2 -81.67 -0.06 -89.40
N ASN A 3 -81.06 1.09 -89.75
CA ASN A 3 -79.66 1.40 -89.39
C ASN A 3 -79.49 1.95 -87.96
N SER A 4 -80.56 2.41 -87.30
CA SER A 4 -80.51 2.96 -85.93
C SER A 4 -80.46 1.87 -84.86
N ILE A 5 -81.04 0.69 -85.14
CA ILE A 5 -81.00 -0.48 -84.23
C ILE A 5 -79.60 -1.11 -84.27
N THR A 6 -78.97 -1.19 -85.44
CA THR A 6 -77.60 -1.70 -85.57
C THR A 6 -76.58 -0.81 -84.85
N LEU A 7 -76.74 0.51 -84.93
CA LEU A 7 -75.87 1.47 -84.23
C LEU A 7 -76.04 1.39 -82.71
N LEU A 8 -77.27 1.19 -82.23
CA LEU A 8 -77.55 1.02 -80.80
C LEU A 8 -76.95 -0.27 -80.26
N ILE A 9 -77.07 -1.38 -81.01
CA ILE A 9 -76.49 -2.69 -80.64
C ILE A 9 -74.96 -2.62 -80.62
N VAL A 10 -74.33 -1.98 -81.61
CA VAL A 10 -72.87 -1.79 -81.64
C VAL A 10 -72.41 -0.89 -80.49
N SER A 11 -73.17 0.17 -80.16
CA SER A 11 -72.89 1.04 -79.01
C SER A 11 -73.04 0.31 -77.68
N THR A 12 -74.03 -0.57 -77.53
CA THR A 12 -74.21 -1.39 -76.31
C THR A 12 -73.10 -2.44 -76.18
N ILE A 13 -72.67 -3.07 -77.28
CA ILE A 13 -71.55 -4.03 -77.31
C ILE A 13 -70.22 -3.33 -76.94
N LEU A 14 -70.00 -2.10 -77.41
CA LEU A 14 -68.82 -1.31 -77.04
C LEU A 14 -68.82 -0.91 -75.55
N LEU A 15 -69.99 -0.73 -74.93
CA LEU A 15 -70.12 -0.43 -73.50
C LEU A 15 -69.87 -1.64 -72.60
N VAL A 16 -70.16 -2.88 -73.04
CA VAL A 16 -69.82 -4.09 -72.26
C VAL A 16 -68.36 -4.53 -72.41
N TYR A 17 -67.68 -4.19 -73.51
CA TYR A 17 -66.25 -4.49 -73.68
C TYR A 17 -65.30 -3.57 -72.87
N GLY A 18 -65.79 -2.43 -72.38
CA GLY A 18 -65.01 -1.51 -71.54
C GLY A 18 -65.03 -1.84 -70.04
N CYS A 19 -65.83 -2.82 -69.61
CA CYS A 19 -65.93 -3.22 -68.21
C CYS A 19 -64.82 -4.23 -67.89
N SER A 20 -63.66 -3.75 -67.44
CA SER A 20 -62.72 -4.61 -66.73
C SER A 20 -63.38 -5.07 -65.42
N PRO A 21 -63.23 -6.34 -65.00
CA PRO A 21 -63.76 -6.80 -63.72
C PRO A 21 -63.22 -5.93 -62.58
N MET A 22 -64.02 -5.74 -61.52
CA MET A 22 -63.77 -4.74 -60.47
C MET A 22 -62.40 -4.95 -59.77
N ASP A 23 -61.87 -6.16 -59.84
CA ASP A 23 -60.59 -6.60 -59.31
C ASP A 23 -59.42 -6.51 -60.29
N TYR A 24 -59.61 -6.10 -61.54
CA TYR A 24 -58.56 -6.04 -62.57
C TYR A 24 -57.27 -5.33 -62.10
N LYS A 25 -57.40 -4.28 -61.28
CA LYS A 25 -56.28 -3.50 -60.73
C LYS A 25 -55.45 -4.23 -59.67
N TYR A 26 -56.01 -5.25 -59.02
CA TYR A 26 -55.36 -5.97 -57.92
C TYR A 26 -55.47 -7.49 -57.99
N SER A 27 -56.07 -8.03 -59.04
CA SER A 27 -56.20 -9.47 -59.33
C SER A 27 -54.84 -10.16 -59.32
N ASP A 28 -53.81 -9.49 -59.84
CA ASP A 28 -52.42 -9.97 -59.80
C ASP A 28 -51.84 -10.06 -58.38
N PHE A 29 -52.35 -9.28 -57.41
CA PHE A 29 -51.92 -9.32 -56.00
C PHE A 29 -52.69 -10.35 -55.15
N ILE A 30 -53.78 -10.94 -55.67
CA ILE A 30 -54.61 -11.93 -54.97
C ILE A 30 -54.63 -13.31 -55.65
N LYS A 31 -53.81 -13.50 -56.70
CA LYS A 31 -53.72 -14.75 -57.48
C LYS A 31 -53.40 -15.97 -56.62
N ASP A 32 -52.62 -15.80 -55.57
CA ASP A 32 -52.17 -16.87 -54.68
C ASP A 32 -53.07 -17.06 -53.44
N GLY A 33 -54.20 -16.33 -53.36
CA GLY A 33 -55.10 -16.33 -52.22
C GLY A 33 -54.64 -15.43 -51.06
N PRO A 34 -55.43 -15.33 -49.98
CA PRO A 34 -55.08 -14.52 -48.81
C PRO A 34 -53.87 -15.11 -48.05
N ILE A 35 -52.87 -14.29 -47.76
CA ILE A 35 -51.74 -14.67 -46.91
C ILE A 35 -52.24 -14.82 -45.47
N THR A 36 -52.03 -16.00 -44.87
CA THR A 36 -52.36 -16.27 -43.47
C THR A 36 -51.11 -16.08 -42.62
N TYR A 37 -51.19 -15.19 -41.63
CA TYR A 37 -50.10 -14.98 -40.67
C TYR A 37 -50.39 -15.69 -39.35
N LEU A 38 -49.33 -16.16 -38.69
CA LEU A 38 -49.39 -16.50 -37.26
C LEU A 38 -49.35 -15.22 -36.42
N THR A 39 -49.77 -15.33 -35.16
CA THR A 39 -49.63 -14.25 -34.19
C THR A 39 -48.15 -13.82 -34.09
N LYS A 40 -47.91 -12.51 -34.18
CA LYS A 40 -46.57 -11.93 -33.99
C LYS A 40 -46.11 -12.18 -32.55
N LEU A 41 -44.85 -12.55 -32.37
CA LEU A 41 -44.23 -12.63 -31.05
C LEU A 41 -44.26 -11.25 -30.38
N ASP A 42 -44.53 -11.21 -29.07
CA ASP A 42 -44.46 -9.97 -28.29
C ASP A 42 -42.99 -9.61 -28.01
N GLU A 43 -42.58 -8.42 -28.47
CA GLU A 43 -41.23 -7.87 -28.34
C GLU A 43 -40.77 -7.76 -26.88
N ASN A 44 -41.70 -7.58 -25.95
CA ASN A 44 -41.39 -7.39 -24.53
C ASN A 44 -41.24 -8.71 -23.77
N SER A 45 -41.71 -9.82 -24.34
CA SER A 45 -41.77 -11.11 -23.67
C SER A 45 -40.66 -12.05 -24.13
N VAL A 46 -40.24 -11.95 -25.39
CA VAL A 46 -39.06 -12.66 -25.91
C VAL A 46 -37.80 -12.01 -25.35
N LYS A 47 -36.91 -12.80 -24.76
CA LYS A 47 -35.66 -12.31 -24.17
C LYS A 47 -34.46 -12.97 -24.82
N GLY A 48 -33.42 -12.20 -25.10
CA GLY A 48 -32.10 -12.73 -25.39
C GLY A 48 -31.20 -12.49 -24.19
N ILE A 49 -30.66 -13.56 -23.62
CA ILE A 49 -29.82 -13.52 -22.43
C ILE A 49 -28.40 -13.93 -22.83
N GLY A 50 -27.44 -13.05 -22.56
CA GLY A 50 -26.04 -13.24 -22.90
C GLY A 50 -25.32 -14.25 -22.01
N GLY A 51 -24.42 -15.01 -22.64
CA GLY A 51 -23.48 -15.92 -21.98
C GLY A 51 -22.12 -15.89 -22.66
N ARG A 52 -21.23 -16.80 -22.25
CA ARG A 52 -19.86 -16.92 -22.76
C ARG A 52 -19.87 -17.45 -24.19
N ASN A 53 -19.63 -16.55 -25.14
CA ASN A 53 -19.65 -16.81 -26.58
C ASN A 53 -20.95 -17.48 -27.04
N ARG A 54 -22.06 -17.19 -26.33
CA ARG A 54 -23.38 -17.73 -26.62
C ARG A 54 -24.48 -16.76 -26.22
N ILE A 55 -25.67 -16.97 -26.79
CA ILE A 55 -26.89 -16.27 -26.41
C ILE A 55 -28.01 -17.30 -26.25
N ARG A 56 -28.74 -17.21 -25.14
CA ARG A 56 -29.97 -17.98 -24.89
C ARG A 56 -31.18 -17.11 -25.22
N ILE A 57 -31.91 -17.49 -26.25
CA ILE A 57 -33.19 -16.90 -26.61
C ILE A 57 -34.29 -17.64 -25.85
N VAL A 58 -35.04 -16.90 -25.06
CA VAL A 58 -36.19 -17.37 -24.27
C VAL A 58 -37.46 -16.92 -24.98
N ILE A 59 -38.21 -17.90 -25.48
CA ILE A 59 -39.53 -17.69 -26.09
C ILE A 59 -40.57 -18.14 -25.07
N PRO A 60 -41.47 -17.26 -24.61
CA PRO A 60 -42.49 -17.64 -23.65
C PRO A 60 -43.55 -18.53 -24.31
N GLU A 61 -44.50 -18.98 -23.49
CA GLU A 61 -45.75 -19.60 -23.96
C GLU A 61 -46.44 -18.70 -25.00
N LEU A 62 -47.01 -19.32 -26.04
CA LEU A 62 -47.60 -18.62 -27.18
C LEU A 62 -49.11 -18.80 -27.20
N ASP A 63 -49.83 -17.70 -27.43
CA ASP A 63 -51.30 -17.71 -27.57
C ASP A 63 -51.79 -18.48 -28.80
N ASP A 64 -50.96 -18.59 -29.85
CA ASP A 64 -51.31 -19.28 -31.09
C ASP A 64 -50.86 -20.76 -31.04
N PRO A 65 -51.78 -21.72 -30.83
CA PRO A 65 -51.43 -23.14 -30.70
C PRO A 65 -50.95 -23.77 -32.02
N ARG A 66 -50.99 -23.03 -33.15
CA ARG A 66 -50.53 -23.52 -34.45
C ARG A 66 -49.01 -23.40 -34.60
N ALA A 67 -48.36 -22.56 -33.80
CA ALA A 67 -46.93 -22.34 -33.86
C ALA A 67 -46.20 -23.66 -33.55
N SER A 68 -45.28 -24.06 -34.45
CA SER A 68 -44.58 -25.36 -34.35
C SER A 68 -43.07 -25.24 -34.46
N GLN A 69 -42.58 -24.19 -35.10
CA GLN A 69 -41.16 -23.91 -35.25
C GLN A 69 -40.92 -22.41 -35.09
N VAL A 70 -39.70 -22.05 -34.73
CA VAL A 70 -39.18 -20.69 -34.79
C VAL A 70 -38.01 -20.66 -35.76
N GLU A 71 -37.99 -19.63 -36.61
CA GLU A 71 -36.86 -19.25 -37.44
C GLU A 71 -36.19 -18.03 -36.83
N ILE A 72 -34.89 -18.11 -36.64
CA ILE A 72 -34.07 -17.06 -36.03
C ILE A 72 -32.98 -16.70 -37.04
N TYR A 73 -32.89 -15.43 -37.41
CA TYR A 73 -31.88 -14.91 -38.32
C TYR A 73 -31.02 -13.88 -37.63
N TRP A 74 -29.73 -13.84 -37.93
CA TRP A 74 -28.83 -12.77 -37.49
C TRP A 74 -27.81 -12.45 -38.59
N PHE A 75 -26.96 -11.45 -38.31
CA PHE A 75 -25.92 -11.01 -39.24
C PHE A 75 -26.49 -10.65 -40.63
N ASN A 76 -27.50 -9.79 -40.67
CA ASN A 76 -28.23 -9.40 -41.90
C ASN A 76 -28.79 -10.60 -42.68
N LYS A 77 -29.32 -11.60 -41.98
CA LYS A 77 -29.90 -12.84 -42.52
C LYS A 77 -28.90 -13.75 -43.24
N GLN A 78 -27.61 -13.55 -43.01
CA GLN A 78 -26.58 -14.45 -43.54
C GLN A 78 -26.51 -15.74 -42.73
N GLU A 79 -26.82 -15.65 -41.43
CA GLU A 79 -26.90 -16.79 -40.54
C GLU A 79 -28.34 -17.03 -40.10
N HIS A 80 -28.70 -18.30 -39.94
CA HIS A 80 -30.05 -18.70 -39.53
C HIS A 80 -30.06 -19.98 -38.72
N LEU A 81 -31.09 -20.13 -37.90
CA LEU A 81 -31.37 -21.32 -37.11
C LEU A 81 -32.88 -21.57 -37.08
N THR A 82 -33.29 -22.79 -37.37
CA THR A 82 -34.67 -23.23 -37.19
C THR A 82 -34.74 -24.25 -36.07
N LYS A 83 -35.66 -24.06 -35.13
CA LYS A 83 -35.88 -24.99 -34.00
C LYS A 83 -37.37 -25.28 -33.82
N PRO A 84 -37.72 -26.52 -33.40
CA PRO A 84 -39.08 -26.81 -32.97
C PRO A 84 -39.40 -26.04 -31.69
N ILE A 85 -40.66 -25.64 -31.56
CA ILE A 85 -41.20 -25.00 -30.34
C ILE A 85 -42.50 -25.69 -29.94
N ASP A 86 -42.80 -25.66 -28.65
CA ASP A 86 -44.10 -26.05 -28.11
C ASP A 86 -44.81 -24.78 -27.63
N PRO A 87 -45.96 -24.40 -28.22
CA PRO A 87 -46.63 -23.15 -27.87
C PRO A 87 -47.19 -23.16 -26.44
N THR A 88 -47.28 -24.31 -25.77
CA THR A 88 -47.85 -24.44 -24.42
C THR A 88 -46.84 -24.26 -23.29
N GLN A 89 -45.55 -24.08 -23.60
CA GLN A 89 -44.50 -23.95 -22.60
C GLN A 89 -43.40 -22.99 -23.09
N GLU A 90 -42.63 -22.45 -22.15
CA GLU A 90 -41.43 -21.68 -22.47
C GLU A 90 -40.41 -22.54 -23.22
N THR A 91 -39.84 -22.01 -24.31
CA THR A 91 -38.79 -22.65 -25.09
C THR A 91 -37.48 -21.86 -24.98
N ASN A 92 -36.40 -22.54 -24.60
CA ASN A 92 -35.05 -21.98 -24.49
C ASN A 92 -34.19 -22.46 -25.66
N ILE A 93 -33.64 -21.53 -26.45
CA ILE A 93 -32.83 -21.82 -27.64
C ILE A 93 -31.45 -21.20 -27.46
N TYR A 94 -30.42 -22.04 -27.56
CA TYR A 94 -29.03 -21.61 -27.47
C TYR A 94 -28.43 -21.42 -28.85
N ILE A 95 -27.76 -20.28 -29.03
CA ILE A 95 -26.92 -19.97 -30.19
C ILE A 95 -25.49 -19.85 -29.66
N ASP A 96 -24.70 -20.90 -29.87
CA ASP A 96 -23.34 -21.03 -29.38
C ASP A 96 -22.29 -20.59 -30.42
N ASN A 97 -21.03 -20.49 -30.00
CA ASN A 97 -19.87 -20.10 -30.82
C ASN A 97 -20.01 -18.71 -31.47
N LEU A 98 -20.67 -17.79 -30.77
CA LEU A 98 -20.77 -16.40 -31.17
C LEU A 98 -19.48 -15.66 -30.79
N VAL A 99 -19.02 -14.81 -31.70
CA VAL A 99 -18.00 -13.81 -31.36
C VAL A 99 -18.60 -12.84 -30.35
N GLU A 100 -17.81 -12.39 -29.39
CA GLU A 100 -18.22 -11.38 -28.43
C GLU A 100 -18.64 -10.08 -29.13
N ALA A 101 -19.94 -9.79 -29.11
CA ALA A 101 -20.56 -8.65 -29.77
C ALA A 101 -22.04 -8.53 -29.36
N THR A 102 -22.63 -7.38 -29.67
CA THR A 102 -24.08 -7.21 -29.65
C THR A 102 -24.68 -7.61 -31.00
N TYR A 103 -25.70 -8.46 -30.95
CA TYR A 103 -26.40 -8.98 -32.12
C TYR A 103 -27.85 -8.49 -32.13
N ILE A 104 -28.38 -8.34 -33.35
CA ILE A 104 -29.81 -8.19 -33.59
C ILE A 104 -30.29 -9.51 -34.20
N PHE A 105 -31.23 -10.16 -33.52
CA PHE A 105 -31.88 -11.37 -33.98
C PHE A 105 -33.27 -11.05 -34.51
N GLU A 106 -33.60 -11.52 -35.70
CA GLU A 106 -34.95 -11.50 -36.26
C GLU A 106 -35.60 -12.87 -36.07
N LEU A 107 -36.72 -12.93 -35.36
CA LEU A 107 -37.44 -14.16 -35.05
C LEU A 107 -38.82 -14.16 -35.71
N SER A 108 -39.20 -15.28 -36.31
CA SER A 108 -40.58 -15.53 -36.73
C SER A 108 -40.98 -16.96 -36.36
N VAL A 109 -42.26 -17.17 -36.08
CA VAL A 109 -42.79 -18.51 -35.82
C VAL A 109 -43.51 -19.03 -37.05
N THR A 110 -43.41 -20.32 -37.32
CA THR A 110 -44.05 -20.99 -38.45
C THR A 110 -44.92 -22.16 -38.01
N ASP A 111 -46.00 -22.39 -38.75
CA ASP A 111 -46.85 -23.58 -38.59
C ASP A 111 -46.45 -24.71 -39.54
N GLY A 112 -46.99 -25.91 -39.30
CA GLY A 112 -46.78 -27.07 -40.17
C GLY A 112 -47.37 -26.94 -41.58
N LYS A 113 -48.00 -25.81 -41.93
CA LYS A 113 -48.57 -25.51 -43.26
C LYS A 113 -47.74 -24.46 -44.02
N GLY A 114 -46.64 -23.97 -43.43
CA GLY A 114 -45.75 -22.98 -44.05
C GLY A 114 -46.22 -21.53 -43.88
N ASN A 115 -47.21 -21.26 -43.04
CA ASN A 115 -47.56 -19.88 -42.66
C ASN A 115 -46.50 -19.37 -41.66
N SER A 116 -46.19 -18.08 -41.70
CA SER A 116 -45.22 -17.44 -40.80
C SER A 116 -45.83 -16.23 -40.09
N SER A 117 -45.33 -15.89 -38.91
CA SER A 117 -45.63 -14.61 -38.26
C SER A 117 -44.83 -13.47 -38.89
N ILE A 118 -45.21 -12.23 -38.58
CA ILE A 118 -44.37 -11.07 -38.89
C ILE A 118 -43.10 -11.16 -38.03
N PRO A 119 -41.88 -11.01 -38.60
CA PRO A 119 -40.66 -11.05 -37.82
C PRO A 119 -40.62 -10.01 -36.71
N VAL A 120 -40.01 -10.39 -35.60
CA VAL A 120 -39.72 -9.53 -34.46
C VAL A 120 -38.21 -9.41 -34.29
N ALA A 121 -37.71 -8.22 -33.95
CA ALA A 121 -36.28 -8.02 -33.71
C ALA A 121 -36.00 -7.88 -32.21
N ILE A 122 -35.04 -8.66 -31.70
CA ILE A 122 -34.51 -8.51 -30.34
C ILE A 122 -33.01 -8.21 -30.39
N THR A 123 -32.51 -7.49 -29.39
CA THR A 123 -31.08 -7.23 -29.23
C THR A 123 -30.54 -8.05 -28.07
N ALA A 124 -29.40 -8.70 -28.24
CA ALA A 124 -28.74 -9.45 -27.18
C ALA A 124 -27.23 -9.39 -27.35
N THR A 125 -26.50 -9.43 -26.23
CA THR A 125 -25.03 -9.35 -26.22
C THR A 125 -24.44 -10.70 -25.88
N SER A 126 -23.50 -11.17 -26.69
CA SER A 126 -22.65 -12.30 -26.34
C SER A 126 -21.40 -11.76 -25.64
N TYR A 127 -21.08 -12.32 -24.48
CA TYR A 127 -19.95 -11.92 -23.65
C TYR A 127 -18.79 -12.89 -23.82
N GLY A 128 -17.56 -12.47 -23.58
CA GLY A 128 -16.39 -13.31 -23.78
C GLY A 128 -15.17 -12.80 -23.05
N ASP A 129 -13.99 -13.20 -23.53
CA ASP A 129 -12.71 -12.89 -22.89
C ASP A 129 -12.42 -11.38 -22.83
N ILE A 130 -12.94 -10.57 -23.76
CA ILE A 130 -12.73 -9.12 -23.74
C ILE A 130 -13.47 -8.54 -22.53
N TRP A 131 -14.77 -8.83 -22.40
CA TRP A 131 -15.55 -8.39 -21.25
C TRP A 131 -14.98 -8.91 -19.94
N GLU A 132 -14.58 -10.18 -19.87
CA GLU A 132 -13.98 -10.79 -18.68
C GLU A 132 -12.69 -10.06 -18.26
N SER A 133 -11.82 -9.72 -19.21
CA SER A 133 -10.56 -9.02 -18.95
C SER A 133 -10.74 -7.62 -18.36
N LEU A 134 -11.94 -7.02 -18.52
CA LEU A 134 -12.27 -5.69 -18.02
C LEU A 134 -12.91 -5.73 -16.62
N LEU A 135 -13.22 -6.91 -16.08
CA LEU A 135 -13.81 -7.06 -14.76
C LEU A 135 -12.80 -6.73 -13.67
N GLN A 136 -13.21 -5.85 -12.76
CA GLN A 136 -12.40 -5.43 -11.62
C GLN A 136 -12.76 -6.26 -10.39
N ASN A 137 -11.81 -6.38 -9.46
CA ASN A 137 -12.12 -6.95 -8.17
C ASN A 137 -12.98 -6.01 -7.32
N ARG A 138 -13.84 -6.62 -6.50
CA ARG A 138 -14.57 -5.94 -5.44
C ARG A 138 -13.56 -5.31 -4.50
N LEU A 139 -13.72 -4.01 -4.26
CA LEU A 139 -12.79 -3.27 -3.42
C LEU A 139 -12.88 -3.73 -1.95
N ILE A 140 -11.78 -4.29 -1.47
CA ILE A 140 -11.57 -4.61 -0.05
C ILE A 140 -11.12 -3.33 0.66
N SER A 141 -11.84 -2.93 1.69
CA SER A 141 -11.56 -1.72 2.48
C SER A 141 -10.64 -1.98 3.66
N SER A 142 -10.73 -3.17 4.28
CA SER A 142 -9.78 -3.61 5.31
C SER A 142 -9.67 -5.13 5.38
N LEU A 143 -8.50 -5.59 5.83
CA LEU A 143 -8.21 -6.97 6.18
C LEU A 143 -7.67 -7.00 7.61
N GLU A 144 -8.35 -7.70 8.50
CA GLU A 144 -8.02 -7.75 9.92
C GLU A 144 -7.84 -9.19 10.39
N ARG A 145 -6.66 -9.49 10.94
CA ARG A 145 -6.33 -10.80 11.53
C ARG A 145 -6.96 -10.91 12.91
N GLU A 146 -7.89 -11.86 13.09
CA GLU A 146 -8.56 -12.14 14.36
C GLU A 146 -8.25 -13.58 14.82
N GLY A 147 -7.07 -13.80 15.40
CA GLY A 147 -6.63 -15.16 15.74
C GLY A 147 -6.51 -16.02 14.48
N ASP A 148 -7.24 -17.14 14.43
CA ASP A 148 -7.21 -18.10 13.31
C ASP A 148 -8.17 -17.75 12.16
N ARG A 149 -8.73 -16.53 12.10
CA ARG A 149 -9.52 -16.06 10.96
C ARG A 149 -9.06 -14.70 10.43
N ILE A 150 -9.43 -14.37 9.20
CA ILE A 150 -9.29 -13.02 8.67
C ILE A 150 -10.68 -12.45 8.43
N LYS A 151 -10.93 -11.27 8.99
CA LYS A 151 -12.11 -10.47 8.72
C LYS A 151 -11.82 -9.57 7.52
N ILE A 152 -12.72 -9.61 6.56
CA ILE A 152 -12.65 -8.84 5.31
C ILE A 152 -13.79 -7.85 5.31
N SER A 153 -13.48 -6.56 5.22
CA SER A 153 -14.47 -5.50 5.03
C SER A 153 -14.43 -5.03 3.59
N TYR A 154 -15.60 -4.78 2.99
CA TYR A 154 -15.70 -4.28 1.62
C TYR A 154 -16.19 -2.84 1.58
N SER A 155 -15.83 -2.13 0.52
CA SER A 155 -16.52 -0.90 0.16
C SER A 155 -17.89 -1.20 -0.46
N ASP A 156 -18.74 -0.18 -0.52
CA ASP A 156 -20.01 -0.25 -1.23
C ASP A 156 -19.77 -0.62 -2.70
N ASN A 157 -20.48 -1.64 -3.15
CA ASN A 157 -20.45 -2.05 -4.54
C ASN A 157 -21.61 -1.42 -5.31
N ILE A 158 -21.31 -0.81 -6.44
CA ILE A 158 -22.30 -0.19 -7.33
C ILE A 158 -22.67 -1.07 -8.53
N ASP A 159 -21.91 -2.12 -8.82
CA ASP A 159 -22.18 -3.02 -9.93
C ASP A 159 -23.08 -4.17 -9.49
N THR A 160 -24.35 -4.13 -9.88
CA THR A 160 -25.37 -5.14 -9.56
C THR A 160 -25.12 -6.50 -10.23
N ARG A 161 -24.15 -6.59 -11.15
CA ARG A 161 -23.74 -7.84 -11.80
C ARG A 161 -22.79 -8.66 -10.93
N LEU A 162 -22.11 -8.02 -9.97
CA LEU A 162 -21.25 -8.72 -9.02
C LEU A 162 -22.11 -9.68 -8.18
N GLN A 163 -21.74 -10.96 -8.17
CA GLN A 163 -22.37 -12.00 -7.37
C GLN A 163 -21.68 -12.14 -6.02
N GLY A 164 -20.35 -11.98 -5.99
CA GLY A 164 -19.56 -12.16 -4.77
C GLY A 164 -18.07 -12.20 -5.05
N THR A 165 -17.30 -12.60 -4.05
CA THR A 165 -15.84 -12.74 -4.13
C THR A 165 -15.43 -14.12 -3.66
N GLU A 166 -14.65 -14.82 -4.47
CA GLU A 166 -14.07 -16.10 -4.11
C GLU A 166 -12.62 -15.92 -3.66
N PHE A 167 -12.23 -16.73 -2.68
CA PHE A 167 -10.93 -16.74 -2.05
C PHE A 167 -10.34 -18.14 -2.12
N GLU A 168 -9.02 -18.21 -2.27
CA GLU A 168 -8.27 -19.46 -2.22
C GLU A 168 -6.97 -19.29 -1.43
N TRP A 169 -6.71 -20.21 -0.50
CA TRP A 169 -5.46 -20.27 0.26
C TRP A 169 -4.98 -21.70 0.49
N LYS A 170 -3.69 -21.86 0.80
CA LYS A 170 -3.07 -23.13 1.18
C LYS A 170 -2.32 -22.98 2.49
N GLN A 171 -2.36 -24.00 3.33
CA GLN A 171 -1.68 -24.02 4.62
C GLN A 171 -1.13 -25.41 4.91
N ASP A 172 -0.08 -25.51 5.74
CA ASP A 172 0.54 -26.80 5.98
C ASP A 172 -0.42 -27.78 6.66
N GLY A 173 -0.28 -29.06 6.31
CA GLY A 173 -1.15 -30.13 6.78
C GLY A 173 -2.42 -30.31 5.94
N GLU A 174 -2.75 -29.39 5.03
CA GLU A 174 -3.89 -29.51 4.12
C GLU A 174 -3.43 -29.84 2.69
N SER A 175 -3.90 -30.97 2.14
CA SER A 175 -3.50 -31.43 0.80
C SER A 175 -4.17 -30.68 -0.35
N THR A 176 -5.31 -30.05 -0.08
CA THR A 176 -6.12 -29.32 -1.06
C THR A 176 -6.21 -27.85 -0.66
N ALA A 177 -6.24 -26.96 -1.65
CA ALA A 177 -6.49 -25.55 -1.37
C ALA A 177 -7.86 -25.37 -0.70
N LEU A 178 -7.89 -24.51 0.32
CA LEU A 178 -9.10 -24.09 1.00
C LEU A 178 -9.71 -22.94 0.20
N THR A 179 -11.04 -22.90 0.18
CA THR A 179 -11.78 -21.86 -0.55
C THR A 179 -12.87 -21.26 0.32
N ALA A 180 -13.22 -20.00 0.03
CA ALA A 180 -14.36 -19.33 0.61
C ALA A 180 -15.06 -18.48 -0.46
N TYR A 181 -16.35 -18.29 -0.31
CA TYR A 181 -17.15 -17.39 -1.14
C TYR A 181 -17.93 -16.45 -0.24
N ILE A 182 -17.80 -15.15 -0.49
CA ILE A 182 -18.51 -14.10 0.23
C ILE A 182 -19.48 -13.44 -0.75
N ASP A 183 -20.77 -13.45 -0.43
CA ASP A 183 -21.82 -12.91 -1.28
C ASP A 183 -21.69 -11.38 -1.43
N SER A 184 -22.06 -10.86 -2.60
CA SER A 184 -22.06 -9.43 -2.90
C SER A 184 -22.94 -8.60 -1.94
N ALA A 185 -23.98 -9.22 -1.35
CA ALA A 185 -24.86 -8.60 -0.37
C ALA A 185 -24.19 -8.36 0.99
N GLU A 186 -23.10 -9.09 1.30
CA GLU A 186 -22.37 -8.95 2.56
C GLU A 186 -21.36 -7.80 2.47
N THR A 187 -21.36 -6.89 3.43
CA THR A 187 -20.34 -5.83 3.56
C THR A 187 -19.12 -6.28 4.37
N THR A 188 -19.20 -7.45 4.99
CA THR A 188 -18.13 -8.06 5.77
C THR A 188 -18.21 -9.58 5.63
N GLY A 189 -17.08 -10.25 5.46
CA GLY A 189 -16.99 -11.71 5.51
C GLY A 189 -15.76 -12.20 6.25
N TYR A 190 -15.63 -13.51 6.40
CA TYR A 190 -14.56 -14.13 7.18
C TYR A 190 -13.93 -15.30 6.43
N LEU A 191 -12.59 -15.34 6.40
CA LEU A 191 -11.83 -16.55 6.07
C LEU A 191 -11.57 -17.30 7.37
N GLU A 192 -12.41 -18.28 7.67
CA GLU A 192 -12.30 -19.10 8.88
C GLU A 192 -11.15 -20.12 8.76
N ASN A 193 -10.51 -20.45 9.89
CA ASN A 193 -9.37 -21.37 9.95
C ASN A 193 -8.20 -21.01 9.02
N PHE A 194 -8.01 -19.71 8.77
CA PHE A 194 -6.88 -19.19 8.00
C PHE A 194 -5.62 -19.23 8.86
N LYS A 195 -4.75 -20.23 8.66
CA LYS A 195 -3.45 -20.34 9.34
C LYS A 195 -2.27 -20.11 8.40
N ALA A 196 -2.57 -19.80 7.14
CA ALA A 196 -1.63 -19.36 6.12
C ALA A 196 -1.19 -17.90 6.35
N SER A 197 -0.33 -17.42 5.46
CA SER A 197 0.15 -16.04 5.40
C SER A 197 -0.28 -15.32 4.12
N SER A 198 -0.96 -16.02 3.20
CA SER A 198 -1.35 -15.50 1.91
C SER A 198 -2.64 -16.14 1.41
N PHE A 199 -3.32 -15.43 0.53
CA PHE A 199 -4.45 -15.94 -0.24
C PHE A 199 -4.53 -15.18 -1.58
N ARG A 200 -5.22 -15.78 -2.54
CA ARG A 200 -5.67 -15.07 -3.74
C ARG A 200 -7.17 -14.93 -3.73
N TYR A 201 -7.67 -13.87 -4.36
CA TYR A 201 -9.11 -13.63 -4.49
C TYR A 201 -9.47 -13.09 -5.85
N ARG A 202 -10.71 -13.37 -6.27
CA ARG A 202 -11.29 -12.74 -7.45
C ARG A 202 -12.79 -12.58 -7.31
N SER A 203 -13.33 -11.61 -8.02
CA SER A 203 -14.76 -11.32 -8.05
C SER A 203 -15.46 -12.12 -9.13
N VAL A 204 -16.68 -12.55 -8.78
CA VAL A 204 -17.54 -13.37 -9.63
C VAL A 204 -18.69 -12.51 -10.11
N TYR A 205 -18.91 -12.48 -11.42
CA TYR A 205 -19.91 -11.66 -12.09
C TYR A 205 -20.89 -12.51 -12.89
N LEU A 206 -22.13 -12.06 -12.92
CA LEU A 206 -23.16 -12.52 -13.84
C LEU A 206 -23.51 -11.36 -14.79
N PRO A 207 -23.20 -11.45 -16.10
CA PRO A 207 -23.29 -10.32 -17.02
C PRO A 207 -24.71 -9.75 -17.13
N GLU A 208 -25.70 -10.63 -17.11
CA GLU A 208 -27.11 -10.28 -17.24
C GLU A 208 -27.97 -11.08 -16.24
N PRO A 209 -29.06 -10.50 -15.71
CA PRO A 209 -30.01 -11.23 -14.87
C PRO A 209 -30.58 -12.46 -15.58
N GLY A 210 -30.53 -13.61 -14.91
CA GLY A 210 -30.98 -14.88 -15.47
C GLY A 210 -29.99 -15.55 -16.42
N GLY A 211 -28.78 -14.98 -16.60
CA GLY A 211 -27.67 -15.67 -17.25
C GLY A 211 -27.25 -16.93 -16.49
N GLU A 212 -26.52 -17.80 -17.18
CA GLU A 212 -26.03 -19.07 -16.62
C GLU A 212 -24.50 -19.12 -16.48
N ASP A 213 -23.79 -18.25 -17.21
CA ASP A 213 -22.34 -18.24 -17.24
C ASP A 213 -21.77 -17.22 -16.27
N LEU A 214 -20.92 -17.69 -15.37
CA LEU A 214 -20.13 -16.86 -14.49
C LEU A 214 -18.86 -16.39 -15.21
N PHE A 215 -18.49 -15.16 -14.89
CA PHE A 215 -17.25 -14.54 -15.34
C PHE A 215 -16.48 -14.05 -14.13
N TYR A 216 -15.17 -14.01 -14.28
CA TYR A 216 -14.26 -13.81 -13.18
C TYR A 216 -13.30 -12.67 -13.50
N SER A 217 -13.10 -11.77 -12.55
CA SER A 217 -11.97 -10.84 -12.64
C SER A 217 -10.64 -11.59 -12.55
N SER A 218 -9.55 -10.89 -12.86
CA SER A 218 -8.20 -11.40 -12.64
C SER A 218 -7.95 -11.64 -11.15
N TRP A 219 -7.13 -12.65 -10.84
CA TRP A 219 -6.68 -12.91 -9.48
C TRP A 219 -5.91 -11.73 -8.91
N GLU A 220 -6.27 -11.32 -7.70
CA GLU A 220 -5.48 -10.46 -6.83
C GLU A 220 -4.92 -11.28 -5.66
N TYR A 221 -3.80 -10.81 -5.10
CA TYR A 221 -3.02 -11.55 -4.13
C TYR A 221 -2.85 -10.73 -2.86
N TYR A 222 -3.17 -11.34 -1.73
CA TYR A 222 -2.86 -10.81 -0.41
C TYR A 222 -1.77 -11.66 0.24
N MET A 223 -0.81 -11.00 0.86
CA MET A 223 0.40 -11.61 1.40
C MET A 223 0.79 -10.85 2.65
N GLU A 224 1.02 -11.55 3.76
CA GLU A 224 1.54 -10.94 4.98
C GLU A 224 3.03 -10.62 4.84
N ASP A 225 3.43 -9.49 5.44
CA ASP A 225 4.82 -9.09 5.47
C ASP A 225 5.67 -10.01 6.36
N PRO A 226 6.96 -10.24 5.99
CA PRO A 226 7.85 -11.03 6.81
C PRO A 226 8.02 -10.40 8.21
N LYS A 227 7.92 -11.22 9.26
CA LYS A 227 8.25 -10.84 10.63
C LYS A 227 9.60 -11.43 11.00
N VAL A 228 10.68 -10.67 10.90
CA VAL A 228 12.00 -11.14 11.36
C VAL A 228 11.96 -11.37 12.87
N SER A 229 12.27 -12.59 13.29
CA SER A 229 12.31 -12.95 14.71
C SER A 229 13.68 -12.66 15.34
N ASP A 230 14.77 -12.90 14.61
CA ASP A 230 16.15 -12.68 15.11
C ASP A 230 17.15 -12.42 13.96
N ILE A 231 18.03 -11.42 14.12
CA ILE A 231 19.13 -11.12 13.17
C ILE A 231 20.47 -11.38 13.86
N GLU A 232 21.29 -12.25 13.28
CA GLU A 232 22.64 -12.54 13.73
C GLU A 232 23.68 -11.92 12.78
N PHE A 233 24.54 -11.06 13.33
CA PHE A 233 25.54 -10.32 12.57
C PHE A 233 26.93 -10.94 12.78
N ASP A 234 27.62 -11.32 11.69
CA ASP A 234 29.06 -11.60 11.69
C ASP A 234 29.77 -10.61 10.73
N LYS A 235 30.99 -10.20 11.08
CA LYS A 235 31.83 -9.19 10.40
C LYS A 235 32.09 -9.48 8.91
N ALA A 236 31.99 -10.74 8.49
CA ALA A 236 32.15 -11.15 7.10
C ALA A 236 30.81 -11.42 6.39
N THR A 237 29.76 -11.74 7.13
CA THR A 237 28.46 -12.13 6.60
C THR A 237 27.35 -11.86 7.61
N THR A 238 26.23 -11.28 7.18
CA THR A 238 25.04 -11.21 8.05
C THR A 238 24.14 -12.41 7.79
N THR A 239 23.79 -13.15 8.84
CA THR A 239 22.83 -14.25 8.75
C THR A 239 21.48 -13.82 9.30
N PHE A 240 20.46 -13.80 8.44
CA PHE A 240 19.09 -13.49 8.85
C PHE A 240 18.34 -14.79 9.11
N THR A 241 17.62 -14.87 10.24
CA THR A 241 16.70 -15.98 10.52
C THR A 241 15.26 -15.48 10.49
N LEU A 242 14.43 -16.14 9.70
CA LEU A 242 13.03 -15.79 9.49
C LEU A 242 12.12 -16.92 10.01
N PRO A 243 10.89 -16.62 10.45
CA PRO A 243 9.92 -17.65 10.76
C PRO A 243 9.63 -18.47 9.49
N LEU A 244 9.41 -19.77 9.63
CA LEU A 244 8.85 -20.56 8.54
C LEU A 244 7.36 -20.20 8.39
N SER A 245 6.92 -20.01 7.14
CA SER A 245 5.50 -19.75 6.88
C SER A 245 4.73 -21.06 6.82
N ASN A 246 3.59 -21.11 7.51
CA ASN A 246 2.64 -22.23 7.49
C ASN A 246 1.71 -22.15 6.26
N ASP A 247 2.32 -21.92 5.09
CA ASP A 247 1.64 -21.47 3.88
C ASP A 247 2.10 -22.30 2.68
N GLY A 248 1.16 -22.93 1.99
CA GLY A 248 1.45 -23.82 0.88
C GLY A 248 1.80 -23.11 -0.45
N PHE A 249 1.66 -21.79 -0.51
CA PHE A 249 2.13 -20.97 -1.64
C PHE A 249 3.50 -20.34 -1.38
N TRP A 250 3.94 -20.25 -0.13
CA TRP A 250 5.24 -19.68 0.21
C TRP A 250 6.37 -20.58 -0.32
N ILE A 251 7.34 -19.98 -1.01
CA ILE A 251 8.51 -20.69 -1.57
C ILE A 251 9.84 -20.15 -1.06
N GLY A 252 9.83 -19.06 -0.29
CA GLY A 252 11.06 -18.46 0.19
C GLY A 252 10.98 -16.98 0.53
N TYR A 253 12.16 -16.39 0.64
CA TYR A 253 12.37 -14.97 0.85
C TYR A 253 13.32 -14.41 -0.20
N GLU A 254 13.13 -13.15 -0.58
CA GLU A 254 14.09 -12.36 -1.35
C GLU A 254 14.68 -11.29 -0.44
N PHE A 255 16.00 -11.19 -0.44
CA PHE A 255 16.74 -10.15 0.27
C PHE A 255 17.40 -9.23 -0.73
N ILE A 256 17.27 -7.93 -0.53
CA ILE A 256 17.81 -6.88 -1.39
C ILE A 256 18.68 -5.96 -0.53
N TRP A 257 19.93 -5.74 -0.94
CA TRP A 257 20.87 -4.93 -0.18
C TRP A 257 21.81 -4.14 -1.10
N THR A 258 22.59 -3.23 -0.51
CA THR A 258 23.65 -2.52 -1.22
C THR A 258 24.99 -3.19 -0.95
N ASP A 259 25.70 -3.51 -2.02
CA ASP A 259 27.01 -4.16 -1.98
C ASP A 259 28.09 -3.23 -1.42
N LYS A 260 28.92 -3.76 -0.50
CA LYS A 260 29.95 -3.03 0.25
C LYS A 260 31.11 -2.57 -0.64
N GLU A 261 31.46 -3.33 -1.67
CA GLU A 261 32.62 -3.03 -2.52
C GLU A 261 32.26 -2.10 -3.67
N THR A 262 31.11 -2.34 -4.30
CA THR A 262 30.69 -1.67 -5.54
C THR A 262 29.66 -0.56 -5.31
N GLY A 263 28.92 -0.60 -4.21
CA GLY A 263 27.79 0.30 -3.95
C GLY A 263 26.54 -0.01 -4.79
N GLU A 264 26.52 -1.11 -5.54
CA GLU A 264 25.36 -1.51 -6.35
C GLU A 264 24.32 -2.28 -5.54
N THR A 265 23.06 -2.23 -5.98
CA THR A 265 22.00 -3.06 -5.40
C THR A 265 22.16 -4.51 -5.84
N LYS A 266 22.19 -5.44 -4.88
CA LYS A 266 22.17 -6.89 -5.08
C LYS A 266 20.90 -7.50 -4.49
N SER A 267 20.49 -8.63 -5.05
CA SER A 267 19.43 -9.46 -4.46
C SER A 267 19.80 -10.94 -4.43
N GLN A 268 19.19 -11.66 -3.49
CA GLN A 268 19.34 -13.11 -3.33
C GLN A 268 18.07 -13.71 -2.75
N THR A 269 17.65 -14.83 -3.33
CA THR A 269 16.51 -15.61 -2.84
C THR A 269 16.97 -16.81 -2.00
N THR A 270 16.20 -17.15 -0.97
CA THR A 270 16.37 -18.37 -0.18
C THR A 270 15.03 -19.07 -0.01
N SER A 271 15.01 -20.41 -0.05
CA SER A 271 13.84 -21.21 0.33
C SER A 271 13.96 -21.77 1.75
N THR A 272 15.02 -21.41 2.47
CA THR A 272 15.23 -21.78 3.87
C THR A 272 14.87 -20.62 4.79
N ASN A 273 14.68 -20.90 6.06
CA ASN A 273 14.47 -19.89 7.09
C ASN A 273 15.73 -19.06 7.42
N THR A 274 16.82 -19.27 6.68
CA THR A 274 18.11 -18.62 6.90
C THR A 274 18.71 -18.16 5.57
N ILE A 275 19.38 -17.02 5.59
CA ILE A 275 20.20 -16.55 4.46
C ILE A 275 21.46 -15.88 4.98
N THR A 276 22.56 -16.03 4.25
CA THR A 276 23.84 -15.40 4.56
C THR A 276 24.19 -14.45 3.41
N LEU A 277 24.29 -13.15 3.70
CA LEU A 277 24.64 -12.13 2.71
C LEU A 277 26.15 -11.87 2.70
N ASN A 278 26.78 -12.03 1.54
CA ASN A 278 28.19 -11.70 1.32
C ASN A 278 28.33 -10.25 0.85
N ASN A 279 29.38 -9.55 1.29
CA ASN A 279 29.68 -8.17 0.90
C ASN A 279 28.51 -7.20 1.12
N TYR A 280 27.79 -7.38 2.22
CA TYR A 280 26.74 -6.47 2.67
C TYR A 280 27.34 -5.20 3.31
N ASN A 281 26.79 -4.02 3.02
CA ASN A 281 27.34 -2.74 3.46
C ASN A 281 26.90 -2.25 4.86
N GLY A 282 26.11 -3.04 5.59
CA GLY A 282 25.75 -2.73 6.98
C GLY A 282 24.71 -1.63 7.19
N LEU A 283 24.08 -1.11 6.13
CA LEU A 283 23.05 -0.06 6.23
C LEU A 283 21.66 -0.63 6.50
N ALA A 284 21.07 -1.22 5.47
CA ALA A 284 19.74 -1.82 5.54
C ALA A 284 19.63 -2.98 4.55
N VAL A 285 18.77 -3.94 4.85
CA VAL A 285 18.34 -4.97 3.92
C VAL A 285 16.82 -4.91 3.77
N THR A 286 16.32 -4.97 2.56
CA THR A 286 14.88 -5.17 2.31
C THR A 286 14.61 -6.66 2.17
N CYS A 287 13.70 -7.21 2.95
CA CYS A 287 13.22 -8.58 2.78
C CYS A 287 11.80 -8.60 2.22
N ARG A 288 11.52 -9.53 1.32
CA ARG A 288 10.17 -9.85 0.82
C ARG A 288 9.92 -11.33 0.95
N SER A 289 8.71 -11.71 1.36
CA SER A 289 8.23 -13.08 1.24
C SER A 289 7.91 -13.37 -0.23
N VAL A 290 8.31 -14.54 -0.73
CA VAL A 290 8.11 -14.97 -2.11
C VAL A 290 7.10 -16.11 -2.13
N TYR A 291 6.10 -15.98 -2.99
CA TYR A 291 5.01 -16.95 -3.12
C TYR A 291 4.81 -17.35 -4.58
N GLN A 292 4.39 -18.59 -4.79
CA GLN A 292 4.09 -19.16 -6.09
C GLN A 292 2.62 -19.57 -6.16
N PHE A 293 1.84 -18.79 -6.91
CA PHE A 293 0.45 -19.07 -7.23
C PHE A 293 0.38 -19.65 -8.64
N ASP A 294 0.37 -20.97 -8.75
CA ASP A 294 0.44 -21.70 -10.02
C ASP A 294 1.69 -21.29 -10.83
N GLU A 295 1.53 -20.58 -11.95
CA GLU A 295 2.65 -20.07 -12.79
C GLU A 295 3.06 -18.63 -12.44
N VAL A 296 2.40 -17.99 -11.47
CA VAL A 296 2.66 -16.59 -11.07
C VAL A 296 3.50 -16.54 -9.80
N THR A 297 4.67 -15.91 -9.89
CA THR A 297 5.49 -15.55 -8.72
C THR A 297 5.08 -14.17 -8.22
N ALA A 298 4.70 -14.08 -6.95
CA ALA A 298 4.33 -12.83 -6.29
C ALA A 298 5.29 -12.55 -5.13
N TYR A 299 5.42 -11.26 -4.77
CA TYR A 299 6.24 -10.80 -3.65
C TYR A 299 5.39 -9.99 -2.67
N SER A 300 5.58 -10.19 -1.36
CA SER A 300 4.99 -9.30 -0.35
C SER A 300 5.58 -7.89 -0.48
N GLU A 301 5.05 -6.94 0.30
CA GLU A 301 5.76 -5.68 0.47
C GLU A 301 7.14 -5.94 1.09
N GLY A 302 8.07 -5.05 0.76
CA GLY A 302 9.44 -5.11 1.24
C GLY A 302 9.53 -4.48 2.63
N VAL A 303 9.90 -5.28 3.62
CA VAL A 303 10.23 -4.75 4.95
C VAL A 303 11.71 -4.43 4.98
N GLU A 304 12.03 -3.17 5.27
CA GLU A 304 13.41 -2.74 5.48
C GLU A 304 13.83 -3.04 6.91
N TYR A 305 14.92 -3.80 7.04
CA TYR A 305 15.59 -4.04 8.31
C TYR A 305 16.90 -3.27 8.30
N SER A 306 16.96 -2.22 9.11
CA SER A 306 18.21 -1.59 9.45
C SER A 306 19.04 -2.56 10.28
N THR A 307 20.29 -2.75 9.88
CA THR A 307 21.23 -3.65 10.59
C THR A 307 21.99 -2.95 11.70
N VAL A 308 21.56 -1.73 12.00
CA VAL A 308 22.05 -0.92 13.09
C VAL A 308 21.52 -1.48 14.41
N ARG A 309 22.38 -2.12 15.21
CA ARG A 309 22.11 -2.27 16.64
C ARG A 309 22.40 -0.95 17.32
N TYR A 310 21.36 -0.31 17.86
CA TYR A 310 21.53 0.72 18.87
C TYR A 310 21.92 0.05 20.19
N VAL A 311 22.93 0.57 20.88
CA VAL A 311 23.18 0.20 22.28
C VAL A 311 22.02 0.78 23.09
N ASP A 312 21.32 -0.06 23.86
CA ASP A 312 20.31 0.43 24.80
C ASP A 312 21.04 1.13 25.95
N LEU A 313 21.15 2.45 25.84
CA LEU A 313 21.71 3.29 26.90
C LEU A 313 20.84 3.07 28.14
N ASP A 314 21.38 2.58 29.26
CA ASP A 314 20.62 2.55 30.51
C ASP A 314 20.22 3.98 30.89
N ARG A 315 18.93 4.28 30.70
CA ARG A 315 18.34 5.63 30.64
C ARG A 315 18.21 6.30 32.00
N SER A 316 18.90 5.78 33.02
CA SER A 316 18.76 6.18 34.43
C SER A 316 19.99 6.86 35.04
N ASN A 317 21.17 6.82 34.39
CA ASN A 317 22.44 7.27 34.99
C ASN A 317 23.27 8.15 34.04
N TRP A 318 23.34 9.46 34.29
CA TRP A 318 24.18 10.40 33.53
C TRP A 318 24.87 11.44 34.42
N TYR A 319 26.00 11.98 33.95
CA TYR A 319 26.85 12.94 34.67
C TYR A 319 27.30 14.09 33.76
N ALA A 320 27.31 15.31 34.29
CA ALA A 320 27.86 16.51 33.64
C ALA A 320 29.17 16.95 34.33
N ALA A 321 30.07 17.59 33.57
CA ALA A 321 31.41 17.97 34.02
C ALA A 321 31.45 19.07 35.13
N PRO A 322 32.54 19.18 35.93
CA PRO A 322 32.72 20.25 36.92
C PRO A 322 33.27 21.57 36.35
N GLU A 323 32.92 22.70 36.98
CA GLU A 323 33.52 24.04 36.78
C GLU A 323 35.01 24.11 37.18
N THR A 324 35.78 24.93 36.45
CA THR A 324 37.04 25.54 36.91
C THR A 324 36.74 26.79 37.77
N ARG A 325 37.31 26.85 38.99
CA ARG A 325 37.17 27.97 39.94
C ARG A 325 37.82 29.26 39.42
N ILE A 326 37.14 30.41 39.61
CA ILE A 326 37.79 31.73 39.66
C ILE A 326 38.25 32.01 41.11
N ASP A 327 39.48 32.48 41.22
CA ASP A 327 40.30 32.54 42.45
C ASP A 327 40.08 33.84 43.25
N ASP A 328 38.84 34.16 43.65
CA ASP A 328 38.58 35.32 44.54
C ASP A 328 37.64 35.08 45.75
N GLY A 329 37.19 33.85 45.96
CA GLY A 329 36.53 33.46 47.21
C GLY A 329 35.14 34.08 47.46
N THR A 330 34.46 34.62 46.44
CA THR A 330 33.06 35.03 46.59
C THR A 330 32.07 33.97 46.09
N PRO A 331 30.98 33.64 46.83
CA PRO A 331 29.95 32.71 46.34
C PRO A 331 28.99 33.40 45.38
N LEU A 332 28.75 32.81 44.20
CA LEU A 332 27.62 33.12 43.33
C LEU A 332 26.34 32.54 43.95
N ASN A 333 25.30 33.37 44.09
CA ASN A 333 24.05 33.02 44.77
C ASN A 333 23.20 32.01 43.96
N ASN A 334 23.42 30.72 44.20
CA ASN A 334 22.81 29.57 43.52
C ASN A 334 21.66 28.90 44.31
N ASN A 335 20.74 29.66 44.90
CA ASN A 335 19.72 29.08 45.81
C ASN A 335 18.27 29.36 45.38
N SER A 336 17.77 28.66 44.35
CA SER A 336 16.33 28.43 44.23
C SER A 336 15.97 27.12 44.96
N GLU A 337 14.88 27.12 45.74
CA GLU A 337 14.44 25.95 46.53
C GLU A 337 14.20 24.70 45.66
N ALA A 338 13.85 24.88 44.38
CA ALA A 338 13.67 23.79 43.42
C ALA A 338 14.99 23.08 43.05
N GLN A 339 16.09 23.84 42.92
CA GLN A 339 17.41 23.28 42.60
C GLN A 339 18.05 22.57 43.81
N VAL A 340 17.78 23.05 45.03
CA VAL A 340 18.19 22.37 46.27
C VAL A 340 17.42 21.05 46.47
N ALA A 341 16.14 21.00 46.06
CA ALA A 341 15.33 19.78 46.12
C ALA A 341 15.76 18.71 45.09
N GLU A 342 16.24 19.12 43.90
CA GLU A 342 16.82 18.24 42.87
C GLU A 342 18.18 17.65 43.29
N LYS A 343 19.08 18.49 43.82
CA LYS A 343 20.39 18.08 44.37
C LYS A 343 20.28 16.98 45.42
N ASN A 344 19.19 16.97 46.19
CA ASN A 344 18.98 16.02 47.30
C ASN A 344 18.30 14.71 46.86
N LYS A 345 18.00 14.51 45.56
CA LYS A 345 17.37 13.28 45.05
C LYS A 345 18.35 12.23 44.50
N SER A 346 19.60 12.61 44.20
CA SER A 346 20.62 11.67 43.71
C SER A 346 21.91 11.77 44.53
N PRO A 347 22.38 10.68 45.17
CA PRO A 347 23.63 10.67 45.93
C PRO A 347 24.89 10.79 45.07
N TYR A 348 24.77 10.93 43.74
CA TYR A 348 25.90 10.96 42.80
C TYR A 348 26.03 12.26 41.99
N LEU A 349 25.29 13.31 42.33
CA LEU A 349 25.46 14.63 41.69
C LEU A 349 26.50 15.47 42.44
N SER A 350 27.72 15.53 41.90
CA SER A 350 28.71 16.54 42.25
C SER A 350 29.01 17.43 41.03
N HIS A 351 28.53 18.69 41.08
CA HIS A 351 28.93 19.87 40.27
C HIS A 351 27.99 20.37 39.15
N LEU A 352 28.23 21.65 38.78
CA LEU A 352 27.28 22.63 38.24
C LEU A 352 26.78 22.30 36.82
N LEU A 353 25.46 22.38 36.66
CA LEU A 353 24.72 22.15 35.42
C LEU A 353 25.09 23.19 34.35
N PHE A 354 25.50 22.72 33.16
CA PHE A 354 25.41 23.50 31.94
C PHE A 354 23.95 23.90 31.70
N TYR A 355 23.69 25.16 31.35
CA TYR A 355 22.35 25.62 30.97
C TYR A 355 22.00 25.10 29.57
N ALA A 356 21.27 23.99 29.54
CA ALA A 356 20.54 23.52 28.38
C ALA A 356 19.18 24.23 28.27
N ALA A 357 18.63 24.40 27.08
CA ALA A 357 17.21 24.74 26.88
C ALA A 357 16.60 23.74 25.91
N SER A 358 15.48 23.14 26.28
CA SER A 358 14.64 22.31 25.39
C SER A 358 13.49 23.17 24.84
N GLY A 359 13.00 22.86 23.64
CA GLY A 359 11.65 23.23 23.20
C GLY A 359 10.78 21.96 23.11
N THR A 360 9.45 21.97 23.11
CA THR A 360 8.41 23.01 23.32
C THR A 360 7.65 22.83 24.64
N ASP A 361 8.22 22.25 25.69
CA ASP A 361 7.67 22.43 27.04
C ASP A 361 8.72 22.28 28.15
N SER A 362 9.10 23.43 28.72
CA SER A 362 9.36 23.69 30.15
C SER A 362 10.27 22.78 31.00
N GLN A 363 11.01 21.80 30.49
CA GLN A 363 12.03 21.08 31.26
C GLN A 363 13.35 20.99 30.50
N ILE A 364 14.33 21.79 30.94
CA ILE A 364 15.73 21.69 30.55
C ILE A 364 16.20 20.27 30.84
N SER A 365 16.37 19.45 29.81
CA SER A 365 16.86 18.10 29.99
C SER A 365 17.80 17.70 28.85
N PRO A 366 19.03 17.24 29.16
CA PRO A 366 19.87 16.50 28.22
C PRO A 366 19.18 15.27 27.59
N TRP A 367 18.01 14.87 28.11
CA TRP A 367 17.14 13.83 27.57
C TRP A 367 16.72 14.06 26.12
N ALA A 368 16.50 15.31 25.71
CA ALA A 368 16.08 15.66 24.33
C ALA A 368 17.19 15.47 23.27
N HIS A 369 18.19 14.66 23.60
CA HIS A 369 19.30 14.23 22.75
C HIS A 369 19.32 12.70 22.60
N PHE A 370 18.43 11.99 23.30
CA PHE A 370 18.35 10.53 23.43
C PHE A 370 16.90 10.03 23.55
N ASP A 371 15.90 10.87 23.27
CA ASP A 371 14.48 10.54 23.47
C ASP A 371 13.81 9.92 22.25
N ASN A 372 14.57 9.82 21.16
CA ASN A 372 14.16 9.29 19.86
C ASN A 372 13.01 10.10 19.25
N ASP A 373 12.97 11.41 19.50
CA ASP A 373 12.07 12.38 18.88
C ASP A 373 12.87 13.51 18.20
N GLU A 374 13.01 13.44 16.88
CA GLU A 374 13.71 14.47 16.09
C GLU A 374 13.10 15.89 16.20
N ASN A 375 11.91 16.03 16.78
CA ASN A 375 11.25 17.33 16.99
C ASN A 375 11.60 17.97 18.34
N THR A 376 12.13 17.20 19.29
CA THR A 376 12.77 17.75 20.49
C THR A 376 14.24 18.04 20.17
N TYR A 377 14.86 18.90 20.97
CA TYR A 377 16.29 19.15 20.84
C TYR A 377 16.87 19.72 22.13
N LEU A 378 18.12 19.35 22.35
CA LEU A 378 18.99 19.97 23.33
C LEU A 378 19.66 21.21 22.72
N SER A 379 19.31 22.41 23.21
CA SER A 379 20.02 23.64 22.87
C SER A 379 21.05 24.00 23.95
N ILE A 380 22.31 24.16 23.55
CA ILE A 380 23.47 24.56 24.37
C ILE A 380 23.86 25.98 23.93
N VAL A 381 24.06 26.92 24.86
CA VAL A 381 24.28 28.35 24.54
C VAL A 381 25.68 28.81 24.94
N LYS A 382 26.38 29.56 24.06
CA LYS A 382 27.62 30.31 24.35
C LYS A 382 27.34 31.33 25.45
N GLY A 383 28.09 31.30 26.54
CA GLY A 383 27.99 32.39 27.53
C GLY A 383 28.93 33.54 27.19
N PHE A 384 28.37 34.70 26.90
CA PHE A 384 29.13 35.95 26.88
C PHE A 384 28.99 36.70 28.21
N GLY A 385 30.07 37.33 28.66
CA GLY A 385 30.16 38.04 29.94
C GLY A 385 29.24 39.27 30.07
N THR A 386 28.72 39.40 31.29
CA THR A 386 27.98 40.51 31.94
C THR A 386 26.88 41.25 31.15
N THR A 387 25.62 40.93 31.46
CA THR A 387 24.55 41.93 31.47
C THR A 387 23.57 41.70 32.63
N TYR A 388 23.58 42.63 33.59
CA TYR A 388 22.41 42.96 34.41
C TYR A 388 21.26 43.34 33.48
N LEU A 389 20.03 42.90 33.78
CA LEU A 389 18.77 43.68 33.68
C LEU A 389 17.57 42.82 34.10
N ASP A 390 17.01 43.13 35.27
CA ASP A 390 15.70 42.68 35.76
C ASP A 390 14.60 43.35 34.90
N ASN A 391 13.76 42.57 34.22
CA ASN A 391 12.54 43.06 33.57
C ASN A 391 11.46 41.97 33.57
N ARG A 392 10.90 41.71 34.75
CA ARG A 392 9.90 40.65 35.03
C ARG A 392 8.46 40.91 34.56
N GLU A 393 8.20 41.77 33.56
CA GLU A 393 6.81 42.09 33.15
C GLU A 393 6.51 42.06 31.63
N LYS A 394 7.28 41.34 30.80
CA LYS A 394 6.87 41.07 29.40
C LYS A 394 6.76 39.57 29.11
N ARG A 395 5.55 39.10 28.82
CA ARG A 395 5.32 37.77 28.22
C ARG A 395 5.77 37.81 26.76
N GLY A 396 6.72 36.95 26.40
CA GLY A 396 7.12 36.70 25.00
C GLY A 396 8.52 37.17 24.59
N VAL A 397 9.55 37.02 25.43
CA VAL A 397 10.95 37.30 25.03
C VAL A 397 11.87 36.15 25.44
N SER A 398 12.74 35.73 24.53
CA SER A 398 13.75 34.69 24.71
C SER A 398 14.67 35.01 25.89
N HIS A 399 14.81 34.07 26.82
CA HIS A 399 15.71 34.21 27.96
C HIS A 399 17.14 33.87 27.52
N SER A 400 18.00 34.88 27.44
CA SER A 400 19.46 34.72 27.32
C SER A 400 20.06 34.89 28.71
N TYR A 401 20.58 33.81 29.29
CA TYR A 401 21.36 33.86 30.53
C TYR A 401 22.74 33.29 30.24
N GLY A 402 23.76 34.15 30.30
CA GLY A 402 25.13 33.83 29.94
C GLY A 402 25.91 33.13 31.06
N GLY A 403 26.86 32.28 30.66
CA GLY A 403 27.92 31.75 31.54
C GLY A 403 28.52 30.43 31.07
N VAL A 404 29.24 30.41 29.95
CA VAL A 404 30.27 29.42 29.57
C VAL A 404 31.21 30.16 28.62
N SER A 405 32.38 30.57 29.10
CA SER A 405 33.40 31.21 28.26
C SER A 405 34.01 30.17 27.31
N SER A 406 34.28 30.62 26.09
CA SER A 406 35.00 29.89 25.05
C SER A 406 36.51 30.04 25.22
N ASP A 407 37.05 29.52 26.32
CA ASP A 407 38.49 29.43 26.60
C ASP A 407 39.01 27.99 26.56
N GLY A 408 38.26 27.05 25.96
CA GLY A 408 38.69 25.66 25.79
C GLY A 408 38.35 24.76 26.98
N ASN A 409 37.30 25.06 27.74
CA ASN A 409 36.70 24.10 28.66
C ASN A 409 35.72 23.22 27.86
N ASP A 410 36.17 21.99 27.60
CA ASP A 410 35.51 20.94 26.83
C ASP A 410 34.01 20.79 27.16
N ILE A 411 33.12 21.02 26.17
CA ILE A 411 31.71 20.63 26.30
C ILE A 411 31.62 19.15 25.96
N TYR A 412 31.36 18.32 26.96
CA TYR A 412 31.24 16.89 26.75
C TYR A 412 30.13 16.24 27.58
N PHE A 413 29.66 15.10 27.08
CA PHE A 413 28.70 14.22 27.74
C PHE A 413 29.39 12.94 28.14
N ILE A 414 29.28 12.55 29.41
CA ILE A 414 29.61 11.21 29.86
C ILE A 414 28.35 10.35 29.78
N ILE A 415 28.44 9.26 29.04
CA ILE A 415 27.38 8.29 28.81
C ILE A 415 27.80 6.98 29.49
N ASP A 416 26.99 6.46 30.42
CA ASP A 416 27.14 5.12 30.97
C ASP A 416 26.22 4.17 30.18
N LEU A 417 26.79 3.21 29.47
CA LEU A 417 26.06 2.20 28.70
C LEU A 417 25.47 1.10 29.61
N GLY A 418 25.72 1.16 30.92
CA GLY A 418 25.26 0.19 31.93
C GLY A 418 26.14 -1.07 32.00
N LYS A 419 26.72 -1.48 30.88
CA LYS A 419 27.70 -2.58 30.76
C LYS A 419 28.70 -2.27 29.63
N GLU A 420 29.76 -3.05 29.55
CA GLU A 420 30.70 -2.96 28.42
C GLU A 420 29.99 -3.32 27.12
N GLU A 421 30.03 -2.42 26.14
CA GLU A 421 29.37 -2.57 24.85
C GLU A 421 30.37 -2.28 23.72
N LEU A 422 30.22 -3.03 22.63
CA LEU A 422 31.03 -2.85 21.42
C LEU A 422 30.34 -1.81 20.51
N PHE A 423 31.09 -0.89 19.94
CA PHE A 423 30.59 0.11 18.99
C PHE A 423 31.70 0.58 18.04
N ASN A 424 31.30 1.08 16.86
CA ASN A 424 32.23 1.59 15.84
C ASN A 424 31.60 2.68 14.95
N TYR A 425 30.43 3.20 15.31
CA TYR A 425 29.84 4.33 14.60
C TYR A 425 28.95 5.15 15.52
N PHE A 426 28.68 6.38 15.10
CA PHE A 426 27.66 7.24 15.67
C PHE A 426 26.88 8.00 14.59
N ARG A 427 25.72 8.55 14.97
CA ARG A 427 24.93 9.47 14.14
C ARG A 427 24.41 10.61 15.00
N LEU A 428 24.49 11.84 14.48
CA LEU A 428 23.87 13.02 15.08
C LEU A 428 22.72 13.50 14.21
N ILE A 429 21.60 13.86 14.82
CA ILE A 429 20.50 14.57 14.18
C ILE A 429 20.51 16.01 14.66
N TYR A 430 20.53 16.94 13.71
CA TYR A 430 20.50 18.36 13.99
C TYR A 430 19.07 18.84 14.21
N ARG A 431 18.92 19.91 15.00
CA ARG A 431 17.64 20.60 15.15
C ARG A 431 17.00 20.88 13.78
N PRO A 432 15.75 20.45 13.53
CA PRO A 432 15.10 20.66 12.24
C PRO A 432 14.74 22.13 12.00
N GLY A 433 14.53 22.48 10.73
CA GLY A 433 13.92 23.75 10.32
C GLY A 433 14.86 24.96 10.27
N GLN A 434 16.18 24.79 10.39
CA GLN A 434 17.12 25.90 10.18
C GLN A 434 17.41 26.09 8.69
N GLY A 435 17.26 27.32 8.20
CA GLY A 435 17.56 27.69 6.82
C GLY A 435 19.04 27.85 6.49
N ASN A 436 19.93 27.54 7.43
CA ASN A 436 21.39 27.60 7.28
C ASN A 436 22.07 26.56 8.20
N GLY A 437 23.39 26.42 8.11
CA GLY A 437 24.20 25.52 8.94
C GLY A 437 24.47 26.01 10.37
N ASN A 438 23.82 27.09 10.83
CA ASN A 438 24.03 27.57 12.19
C ASN A 438 23.46 26.57 13.22
N LEU A 439 23.84 26.76 14.48
CA LEU A 439 23.45 25.89 15.61
C LEU A 439 24.03 24.47 15.56
N LYS A 440 25.01 24.18 14.69
CA LYS A 440 25.59 22.84 14.59
C LYS A 440 27.00 22.74 15.20
N PRO A 441 27.33 21.59 15.81
CA PRO A 441 28.73 21.22 16.03
C PRO A 441 29.45 21.07 14.69
N GLN A 442 30.73 21.44 14.69
CA GLN A 442 31.64 21.31 13.55
C GLN A 442 32.51 20.07 13.71
N THR A 443 33.02 19.84 14.92
CA THR A 443 33.87 18.70 15.25
C THR A 443 33.52 18.04 16.57
N VAL A 444 33.77 16.72 16.64
CA VAL A 444 33.60 15.93 17.87
C VAL A 444 34.79 15.03 18.15
N THR A 445 35.01 14.75 19.43
CA THR A 445 36.02 13.81 19.92
C THR A 445 35.36 12.78 20.83
N PHE A 446 35.82 11.53 20.73
CA PHE A 446 35.32 10.43 21.55
C PHE A 446 36.38 9.83 22.46
N PHE A 447 35.97 9.49 23.68
CA PHE A 447 36.77 8.71 24.63
C PHE A 447 35.97 7.55 25.21
N GLY A 448 36.68 6.52 25.69
CA GLY A 448 36.07 5.35 26.31
C GLY A 448 36.81 4.89 27.56
N SER A 449 36.06 4.30 28.50
CA SER A 449 36.60 3.68 29.71
C SER A 449 35.75 2.49 30.17
N ASN A 450 36.41 1.49 30.77
CA ASN A 450 35.77 0.41 31.52
C ASN A 450 35.99 0.55 33.03
N ASP A 451 36.77 1.55 33.46
CA ASP A 451 37.04 1.86 34.86
C ASP A 451 35.89 2.73 35.41
N PRO A 452 35.12 2.28 36.41
CA PRO A 452 34.03 3.07 36.99
C PRO A 452 34.48 4.37 37.65
N ASP A 453 35.74 4.48 38.07
CA ASP A 453 36.27 5.70 38.68
C ASP A 453 36.49 6.84 37.65
N CYS A 454 36.43 6.52 36.35
CA CYS A 454 36.66 7.48 35.26
C CYS A 454 35.70 8.69 35.27
N ILE A 455 34.52 8.55 35.86
CA ILE A 455 33.54 9.64 36.01
C ILE A 455 34.15 10.79 36.84
N THR A 456 35.04 10.46 37.78
CA THR A 456 35.68 11.41 38.70
C THR A 456 37.17 11.65 38.42
N ASP A 457 37.78 10.83 37.56
CA ASP A 457 39.19 10.92 37.18
C ASP A 457 39.35 10.88 35.65
N MET A 458 39.60 12.04 35.06
CA MET A 458 39.75 12.20 33.61
C MET A 458 40.96 11.42 33.04
N SER A 459 41.95 11.05 33.86
CA SER A 459 43.11 10.28 33.42
C SER A 459 42.80 8.83 33.07
N LYS A 460 41.61 8.34 33.44
CA LYS A 460 41.14 6.97 33.17
C LYS A 460 40.46 6.82 31.82
N TRP A 461 40.29 7.90 31.07
CA TRP A 461 39.69 7.88 29.74
C TRP A 461 40.72 7.59 28.67
N ASN A 462 40.36 6.73 27.71
CA ASN A 462 41.17 6.43 26.54
C ASN A 462 40.58 7.15 25.33
N LEU A 463 41.42 7.84 24.56
CA LEU A 463 41.01 8.45 23.30
C LEU A 463 40.60 7.36 22.30
N ILE A 464 39.39 7.47 21.76
CA ILE A 464 38.90 6.63 20.68
C ILE A 464 39.28 7.30 19.35
N GLN A 465 38.86 8.55 19.17
CA GLN A 465 39.18 9.34 17.98
C GLN A 465 38.96 10.83 18.25
N GLU A 466 39.90 11.67 17.80
CA GLU A 466 39.88 13.12 18.00
C GLU A 466 39.49 13.87 16.72
N GLY A 467 38.77 14.98 16.89
CA GLY A 467 38.58 15.99 15.85
C GLY A 467 37.79 15.53 14.62
N ILE A 468 36.80 14.67 14.81
CA ILE A 468 35.95 14.14 13.74
C ILE A 468 35.11 15.29 13.16
N GLN A 469 35.35 15.58 11.89
CA GLN A 469 34.63 16.59 11.13
C GLN A 469 33.24 16.09 10.73
N LEU A 470 32.18 16.76 11.20
CA LEU A 470 30.82 16.27 11.02
C LEU A 470 30.30 16.49 9.58
N PRO A 471 29.69 15.47 8.93
CA PRO A 471 29.04 15.64 7.64
C PRO A 471 27.88 16.64 7.69
N GLY A 472 27.76 17.47 6.65
CA GLY A 472 26.65 18.43 6.52
C GLY A 472 26.59 19.54 7.57
N ARG A 473 27.69 19.76 8.31
CA ARG A 473 27.87 20.81 9.32
C ARG A 473 27.62 22.24 8.82
N ASP A 474 27.80 22.49 7.52
CA ASP A 474 27.55 23.81 6.89
C ASP A 474 26.20 23.91 6.17
N LEU A 475 25.47 22.79 6.03
CA LEU A 475 24.23 22.72 5.25
C LEU A 475 23.01 23.14 6.10
N ALA A 476 21.95 23.60 5.45
CA ALA A 476 20.68 23.88 6.12
C ALA A 476 19.98 22.59 6.63
N SER A 477 19.26 22.68 7.75
CA SER A 477 18.50 21.56 8.35
C SER A 477 16.98 21.63 8.06
N ASN A 478 16.56 22.47 7.11
CA ASN A 478 15.17 22.66 6.70
C ASN A 478 14.72 21.79 5.51
N SER A 479 15.52 20.80 5.09
CA SER A 479 15.12 19.84 4.06
C SER A 479 13.91 19.03 4.51
N SER A 480 13.02 18.67 3.58
CA SER A 480 11.96 17.69 3.83
C SER A 480 12.46 16.25 3.74
N ASP A 481 13.62 16.01 3.12
CA ASP A 481 14.24 14.70 3.03
C ASP A 481 14.95 14.36 4.36
N PRO A 482 14.52 13.30 5.09
CA PRO A 482 15.12 12.90 6.35
C PRO A 482 16.58 12.46 6.23
N ASN A 483 17.02 12.01 5.05
CA ASN A 483 18.37 11.52 4.80
C ASN A 483 19.34 12.62 4.34
N HIS A 484 18.85 13.86 4.15
CA HIS A 484 19.70 14.97 3.76
C HIS A 484 20.78 15.24 4.82
N LEU A 485 22.04 15.35 4.39
CA LEU A 485 23.19 15.55 5.30
C LEU A 485 23.08 16.82 6.17
N GLY A 486 22.28 17.79 5.74
CA GLY A 486 21.96 18.96 6.56
C GLY A 486 21.00 18.70 7.72
N ARG A 487 20.26 17.58 7.74
CA ARG A 487 19.39 17.17 8.85
C ARG A 487 20.10 16.21 9.81
N ASN A 488 20.95 15.32 9.31
CA ASN A 488 21.69 14.38 10.12
C ASN A 488 23.05 14.04 9.48
N THR A 489 24.00 13.54 10.27
CA THR A 489 25.35 13.25 9.79
C THR A 489 25.47 12.03 8.87
N GLY A 490 24.40 11.24 8.73
CA GLY A 490 24.52 9.83 8.35
C GLY A 490 25.26 9.03 9.42
N ASN A 491 25.61 7.78 9.09
CA ASN A 491 26.42 6.94 9.97
C ASN A 491 27.90 7.30 9.82
N VAL A 492 28.48 7.88 10.87
CA VAL A 492 29.89 8.27 10.91
C VAL A 492 30.67 7.20 11.65
N THR A 493 31.60 6.54 10.96
CA THR A 493 32.43 5.48 11.53
C THR A 493 33.54 6.02 12.43
N ILE A 494 33.79 5.32 13.54
CA ILE A 494 34.89 5.52 14.48
C ILE A 494 35.62 4.18 14.68
N PRO A 495 36.87 4.15 15.21
CA PRO A 495 37.55 2.91 15.52
C PRO A 495 36.69 1.99 16.38
N GLU A 496 36.58 0.73 15.98
CA GLU A 496 35.86 -0.27 16.77
C GLU A 496 36.46 -0.38 18.17
N SER A 497 35.60 -0.17 19.16
CA SER A 497 35.97 0.01 20.55
C SER A 497 34.96 -0.72 21.45
N SER A 498 35.41 -1.20 22.61
CA SER A 498 34.58 -1.89 23.61
C SER A 498 34.70 -1.18 24.95
N TYR A 499 33.68 -0.43 25.33
CA TYR A 499 33.68 0.38 26.56
C TYR A 499 32.31 0.41 27.22
N ARG A 500 32.28 0.58 28.55
CA ARG A 500 31.05 0.85 29.31
C ARG A 500 30.76 2.34 29.39
N TYR A 501 31.77 3.15 29.63
CA TYR A 501 31.66 4.60 29.74
C TYR A 501 32.18 5.24 28.46
N PHE A 502 31.45 6.22 27.97
CA PHE A 502 31.74 6.88 26.70
C PHE A 502 31.65 8.40 26.85
N ILE A 503 32.64 9.13 26.35
CA ILE A 503 32.58 10.59 26.22
C ILE A 503 32.30 10.96 24.78
N LEU A 504 31.27 11.79 24.58
CA LEU A 504 31.10 12.62 23.39
C LEU A 504 31.48 14.06 23.73
N ARG A 505 32.58 14.54 23.19
CA ARG A 505 33.03 15.92 23.32
C ARG A 505 32.76 16.69 22.02
N TYR A 506 32.22 17.90 22.16
CA TYR A 506 32.06 18.86 21.07
C TYR A 506 33.25 19.83 21.08
N ASP A 507 34.17 19.67 20.13
CA ASP A 507 35.41 20.46 20.13
C ASP A 507 35.22 21.84 19.48
N GLU A 508 34.31 21.94 18.50
CA GLU A 508 34.05 23.18 17.75
C GLU A 508 32.57 23.27 17.35
N TRP A 509 32.02 24.49 17.31
CA TRP A 509 30.74 24.79 16.67
C TRP A 509 30.79 26.12 15.95
N THR A 510 29.84 26.35 15.05
CA THR A 510 29.76 27.52 14.18
C THR A 510 30.03 28.84 14.94
N GLU A 511 31.09 29.57 14.58
CA GLU A 511 31.53 30.77 15.30
C GLU A 511 30.43 31.84 15.41
N SER A 512 29.71 32.08 14.31
CA SER A 512 28.61 33.05 14.22
C SER A 512 27.38 32.68 15.05
N SER A 513 27.34 31.48 15.61
CA SER A 513 26.22 30.96 16.39
C SER A 513 26.47 31.09 17.88
N ASN A 514 25.53 31.75 18.58
CA ASN A 514 25.52 31.84 20.05
C ASN A 514 25.00 30.56 20.72
N SER A 515 24.59 29.56 19.95
CA SER A 515 24.16 28.27 20.50
C SER A 515 24.46 27.13 19.55
N MET A 516 24.34 25.92 20.06
CA MET A 516 24.35 24.65 19.34
C MET A 516 23.07 23.90 19.71
N ALA A 517 22.42 23.25 18.76
CA ALA A 517 21.16 22.54 18.98
C ALA A 517 21.17 21.18 18.28
N ILE A 518 20.96 20.13 19.05
CA ILE A 518 21.05 18.74 18.59
C ILE A 518 19.81 18.00 19.06
N SER A 519 19.17 17.30 18.12
CA SER A 519 17.94 16.54 18.38
C SER A 519 18.24 15.14 18.86
N GLU A 520 19.18 14.43 18.24
CA GLU A 520 19.47 13.05 18.63
C GLU A 520 20.95 12.71 18.48
N PHE A 521 21.42 11.81 19.35
CA PHE A 521 22.68 11.10 19.21
C PHE A 521 22.45 9.59 19.30
N TYR A 522 22.98 8.89 18.31
CA TYR A 522 22.99 7.44 18.25
C TYR A 522 24.42 6.93 18.31
N LEU A 523 24.63 5.85 19.06
CA LEU A 523 25.86 5.08 19.12
C LEU A 523 25.54 3.61 18.87
N GLY A 524 26.40 2.92 18.13
CA GLY A 524 26.22 1.49 17.96
C GLY A 524 27.29 0.83 17.08
N LEU A 525 26.89 -0.29 16.50
CA LEU A 525 27.70 -1.06 15.56
C LEU A 525 27.18 -0.92 14.14
N TYR A 526 28.10 -0.61 13.25
CA TYR A 526 27.94 -0.46 11.81
C TYR A 526 28.94 -1.40 11.14
N TYR A 527 28.43 -2.48 10.56
CA TYR A 527 29.25 -3.61 10.08
C TYR A 527 29.69 -3.46 8.61
#